data_AF-A0A5S3YZ41-F1
#
_entry.id   AF-A0A5S3YZ41-F1
#
_cell.length_a   1.000
_cell.length_b   1.000
_cell.length_c   1.000
_cell.angle_alpha   90.00
_cell.angle_beta   90.00
_cell.angle_gamma   90.00
#
_symmetry.space_group_name_H-M   'P 1'
#
loop_
_entity.id
_entity.type
_entity.pdbx_description
1 polymer ?
#
loop_
_entity_poly.entity_id
_entity_poly.type
_entity_poly.pdbx_seq_one_letter_code
_entity_poly.pdbx_strand_id
1 'polypeptide(L)'
;TYHVMVEAWNAISDVSLTGRYQIQTGAPEPIERTENSLTVARGGWLRFNETLASGYQNLTVSLSGGTGDADLYVKHSTDVSDTVHDCRPYKNGNQETCTFDAPAAGQWFIGLKG
;
A
#
# COMPACT_ATOMS: atom_id res chain seq x y z
N THR A 1 -10.79 -5.91 3.68
CA THR A 1 -11.93 -6.45 4.45
C THR A 1 -13.14 -6.56 3.54
N TYR A 2 -13.75 -7.74 3.43
CA TYR A 2 -14.93 -7.94 2.58
C TYR A 2 -16.19 -7.95 3.42
N HIS A 3 -17.22 -7.20 2.98
CA HIS A 3 -18.52 -7.14 3.63
C HIS A 3 -19.58 -7.61 2.64
N VAL A 4 -20.50 -8.47 3.09
CA VAL A 4 -21.65 -8.92 2.30
C VAL A 4 -22.91 -8.55 3.07
N MET A 5 -23.86 -7.89 2.40
CA MET A 5 -25.13 -7.45 2.98
C MET A 5 -26.30 -7.93 2.14
N VAL A 6 -27.37 -8.38 2.80
CA VAL A 6 -28.67 -8.65 2.18
C VAL A 6 -29.67 -7.68 2.81
N GLU A 7 -30.35 -6.89 1.98
CA GLU A 7 -31.42 -5.98 2.39
C GLU A 7 -32.71 -6.37 1.67
N ALA A 8 -33.83 -6.42 2.41
CA ALA A 8 -35.13 -6.80 1.88
C ALA A 8 -36.23 -5.85 2.37
N TRP A 9 -37.11 -5.44 1.44
CA TRP A 9 -38.24 -4.54 1.70
C TRP A 9 -39.47 -5.24 2.32
N ASN A 10 -39.58 -6.56 2.16
CA ASN A 10 -40.62 -7.42 2.74
C ASN A 10 -40.00 -8.70 3.33
N ALA A 11 -40.78 -9.50 4.06
CA ALA A 11 -40.33 -10.80 4.58
C ALA A 11 -39.89 -11.74 3.46
N ILE A 12 -38.67 -12.28 3.57
CA ILE A 12 -38.11 -13.28 2.65
C ILE A 12 -37.97 -14.63 3.37
N SER A 13 -38.22 -15.73 2.66
CA SER A 13 -37.99 -17.11 3.12
C SER A 13 -37.24 -17.90 2.04
N ASP A 14 -36.51 -18.94 2.44
CA ASP A 14 -35.81 -19.91 1.55
C ASP A 14 -34.75 -19.33 0.60
N VAL A 15 -34.12 -18.19 0.94
CA VAL A 15 -33.02 -17.62 0.15
C VAL A 15 -31.66 -18.17 0.57
N SER A 16 -30.73 -18.30 -0.39
CA SER A 16 -29.33 -18.64 -0.13
C SER A 16 -28.41 -17.53 -0.61
N LEU A 17 -27.52 -17.07 0.27
CA LEU A 17 -26.46 -16.12 -0.05
C LEU A 17 -25.12 -16.88 0.00
N THR A 18 -24.49 -17.06 -1.16
CA THR A 18 -23.22 -17.76 -1.25
C THR A 18 -22.11 -16.81 -1.69
N GLY A 19 -21.25 -16.41 -0.76
CA GLY A 19 -19.97 -15.77 -1.07
C GLY A 19 -18.89 -16.85 -1.22
N ARG A 20 -18.18 -16.87 -2.36
CA ARG A 20 -17.00 -17.73 -2.56
C ARG A 20 -15.84 -16.86 -3.04
N TYR A 21 -14.69 -17.01 -2.40
CA TYR A 21 -13.41 -16.54 -2.93
C TYR A 21 -12.47 -17.75 -3.02
N GLN A 22 -11.69 -17.82 -4.10
CA GLN A 22 -10.62 -18.80 -4.25
C GLN A 22 -9.31 -18.07 -4.01
N ILE A 23 -8.54 -18.53 -3.03
CA ILE A 23 -7.13 -18.18 -2.91
C ILE A 23 -6.40 -19.00 -3.99
N GLN A 24 -5.57 -18.37 -4.83
CA GLN A 24 -4.56 -19.15 -5.54
C GLN A 24 -3.67 -19.78 -4.47
N THR A 25 -3.79 -21.09 -4.27
CA THR A 25 -2.93 -21.84 -3.34
C THR A 25 -1.47 -21.58 -3.68
N GLY A 26 -0.76 -20.82 -2.84
CA GLY A 26 0.65 -20.47 -3.02
C GLY A 26 0.93 -19.01 -3.38
N ALA A 27 -0.08 -18.20 -3.69
CA ALA A 27 0.09 -16.75 -3.86
C ALA A 27 -0.10 -16.03 -2.52
N PRO A 28 0.69 -15.00 -2.20
CA PRO A 28 0.47 -14.19 -1.01
C PRO A 28 -0.82 -13.35 -1.16
N GLU A 29 -1.44 -13.01 -0.03
CA GLU A 29 -2.65 -12.17 -0.02
C GLU A 29 -2.36 -10.80 -0.64
N PRO A 30 -3.22 -10.26 -1.53
CA PRO A 30 -3.02 -8.92 -2.09
C PRO A 30 -2.97 -7.86 -0.99
N ILE A 31 -1.99 -6.96 -1.06
CA ILE A 31 -1.88 -5.83 -0.14
C ILE A 31 -2.62 -4.64 -0.75
N GLU A 32 -3.69 -4.24 -0.09
CA GLU A 32 -4.48 -3.05 -0.44
C GLU A 32 -4.50 -2.11 0.75
N ARG A 33 -3.43 -1.32 0.90
CA ARG A 33 -3.27 -0.34 1.98
C ARG A 33 -3.20 1.07 1.40
N THR A 34 -4.07 1.94 1.88
CA THR A 34 -4.09 3.35 1.52
C THR A 34 -4.15 4.19 2.78
N GLU A 35 -3.20 5.10 2.92
CA GLU A 35 -3.18 6.08 4.00
C GLU A 35 -3.68 7.43 3.46
N ASN A 36 -4.67 8.01 4.14
CA ASN A 36 -5.30 9.27 3.72
C ASN A 36 -4.90 10.42 4.64
N SER A 37 -5.03 11.66 4.14
CA SER A 37 -4.82 12.88 4.93
C SER A 37 -3.41 12.98 5.55
N LEU A 38 -2.40 12.48 4.85
CA LEU A 38 -1.02 12.54 5.29
C LEU A 38 -0.53 13.99 5.31
N THR A 39 0.06 14.39 6.43
CA THR A 39 0.62 15.74 6.61
C THR A 39 2.04 15.62 7.14
N VAL A 40 2.99 16.13 6.37
CA VAL A 40 4.42 16.18 6.74
C VAL A 40 4.86 17.64 6.77
N ALA A 41 5.55 18.03 7.84
CA ALA A 41 6.14 19.37 7.93
C ALA A 41 7.38 19.45 7.03
N ARG A 42 7.76 20.67 6.62
CA ARG A 42 8.98 20.89 5.84
C ARG A 42 10.21 20.35 6.57
N GLY A 43 10.98 19.50 5.90
CA GLY A 43 12.13 18.78 6.47
C GLY A 43 11.76 17.66 7.45
N GLY A 44 10.46 17.43 7.68
CA GLY A 44 9.93 16.37 8.51
C GLY A 44 9.82 15.04 7.77
N TRP A 45 9.57 13.98 8.53
CA TRP A 45 9.41 12.63 8.01
C TRP A 45 8.12 12.00 8.55
N LEU A 46 7.35 11.40 7.66
CA LEU A 46 6.39 10.35 8.01
C LEU A 46 6.98 9.01 7.60
N ARG A 47 6.87 8.01 8.46
CA ARG A 47 7.42 6.67 8.22
C ARG A 47 6.36 5.61 8.40
N PHE A 48 6.34 4.67 7.48
CA PHE A 48 5.48 3.51 7.46
C PHE A 48 6.35 2.27 7.27
N ASN A 49 5.87 1.15 7.79
CA ASN A 49 6.43 -0.16 7.51
C ASN A 49 5.33 -1.05 6.92
N GLU A 50 5.75 -1.96 6.07
CA GLU A 50 4.90 -2.97 5.45
C GLU A 50 5.68 -4.29 5.43
N THR A 51 5.05 -5.40 5.81
CA THR A 51 5.75 -6.70 5.86
C THR A 51 5.23 -7.58 4.75
N LEU A 52 6.11 -7.92 3.81
CA LEU A 52 5.79 -8.79 2.68
C LEU A 52 6.12 -10.25 3.01
N ALA A 53 5.16 -11.14 2.79
CA ALA A 53 5.43 -12.56 2.60
C ALA A 53 6.21 -12.81 1.29
N SER A 54 6.77 -14.01 1.12
CA SER A 54 7.38 -14.41 -0.16
C SER A 54 6.33 -14.68 -1.24
N GLY A 55 6.69 -14.43 -2.50
CA GLY A 55 5.88 -14.81 -3.66
C GLY A 55 5.05 -13.68 -4.27
N TYR A 56 5.24 -12.42 -3.83
CA TYR A 56 4.68 -11.28 -4.55
C TYR A 56 5.42 -11.10 -5.88
N GLN A 57 4.66 -10.85 -6.94
CA GLN A 57 5.22 -10.60 -8.27
C GLN A 57 5.54 -9.12 -8.48
N ASN A 58 4.84 -8.22 -7.79
CA ASN A 58 5.01 -6.79 -7.91
C ASN A 58 4.63 -6.10 -6.59
N LEU A 59 5.40 -5.08 -6.20
CA LEU A 59 5.04 -4.11 -5.18
C LEU A 59 5.00 -2.73 -5.85
N THR A 60 3.86 -2.05 -5.77
CA THR A 60 3.73 -0.67 -6.21
C THR A 60 3.35 0.21 -5.03
N VAL A 61 4.16 1.24 -4.78
CA VAL A 61 3.91 2.28 -3.79
C VAL A 61 3.78 3.59 -4.53
N SER A 62 2.61 4.22 -4.43
CA SER A 62 2.32 5.48 -5.12
C SER A 62 1.90 6.55 -4.14
N LEU A 63 2.45 7.74 -4.31
CA LEU A 63 1.98 8.98 -3.71
C LEU A 63 1.20 9.76 -4.76
N SER A 64 0.05 10.31 -4.37
CA SER A 64 -0.75 11.18 -5.24
C SER A 64 -1.62 12.13 -4.41
N GLY A 65 -2.03 13.24 -5.03
CA GLY A 65 -2.92 14.23 -4.43
C GLY A 65 -2.24 15.21 -3.47
N GLY A 66 -3.05 15.95 -2.70
CA GLY A 66 -2.57 16.95 -1.76
C GLY A 66 -1.99 18.22 -2.40
N THR A 67 -1.31 19.02 -1.58
CA THR A 67 -0.63 20.27 -1.95
C THR A 67 0.74 20.32 -1.30
N GLY A 68 1.70 21.00 -1.93
CA GLY A 68 3.10 21.01 -1.47
C GLY A 68 3.97 20.08 -2.33
N ASP A 69 5.15 19.75 -1.80
CA ASP A 69 6.12 18.86 -2.44
C ASP A 69 6.57 17.84 -1.39
N ALA A 70 5.98 16.66 -1.44
CA ALA A 70 6.38 15.53 -0.63
C ALA A 70 7.09 14.51 -1.51
N ASP A 71 8.25 14.06 -1.05
CA ASP A 71 9.10 13.07 -1.69
C ASP A 71 8.86 11.67 -1.08
N LEU A 72 8.76 10.65 -1.94
CA LEU A 72 8.56 9.26 -1.61
C LEU A 72 9.89 8.52 -1.59
N TYR A 73 10.16 7.86 -0.47
CA TYR A 73 11.32 6.99 -0.26
C TYR A 73 10.83 5.60 0.09
N VAL A 74 11.37 4.59 -0.58
CA VAL A 74 11.09 3.18 -0.26
C VAL A 74 12.39 2.40 -0.14
N LYS A 75 12.51 1.58 0.91
CA LYS A 75 13.67 0.72 1.16
C LYS A 75 13.24 -0.63 1.74
N HIS A 76 13.86 -1.71 1.29
CA HIS A 76 13.75 -3.02 1.93
C HIS A 76 14.78 -3.21 3.05
N SER A 77 14.37 -3.89 4.12
CA SER A 77 15.15 -4.34 5.27
C SER A 77 15.64 -3.28 6.27
N THR A 78 15.72 -1.99 5.89
CA THR A 78 16.17 -0.92 6.78
C THR A 78 15.34 0.34 6.62
N ASP A 79 15.29 1.16 7.67
CA ASP A 79 14.61 2.46 7.63
C ASP A 79 15.20 3.37 6.52
N VAL A 80 14.34 4.19 5.94
CA VAL A 80 14.68 5.12 4.89
C VAL A 80 15.35 6.37 5.44
N SER A 81 16.31 6.89 4.68
CA SER A 81 16.93 8.19 4.94
C SER A 81 17.29 8.87 3.62
N ASP A 82 17.78 10.11 3.72
CA ASP A 82 18.18 10.91 2.57
C ASP A 82 19.20 10.21 1.65
N THR A 83 20.02 9.32 2.20
CA THR A 83 21.04 8.58 1.45
C THR A 83 20.76 7.07 1.37
N VAL A 84 19.73 6.57 2.06
CA VAL A 84 19.39 5.15 2.11
C VAL A 84 17.97 4.95 1.60
N HIS A 85 17.85 4.62 0.32
CA HIS A 85 16.60 4.34 -0.37
C HIS A 85 16.87 3.43 -1.58
N ASP A 86 15.95 2.50 -1.85
CA ASP A 86 15.98 1.67 -3.06
C ASP A 86 15.24 2.35 -4.22
N CYS A 87 14.23 3.16 -3.91
CA CYS A 87 13.50 3.96 -4.88
C CYS A 87 13.21 5.36 -4.35
N ARG A 88 13.50 6.33 -5.21
CA ARG A 88 13.08 7.73 -5.11
C ARG A 88 12.85 8.24 -6.54
N PRO A 89 11.60 8.30 -7.02
CA PRO A 89 11.31 8.76 -8.36
C PRO A 89 11.35 10.29 -8.32
N TYR A 90 12.50 10.90 -8.62
CA TYR A 90 12.78 12.35 -8.63
C TYR A 90 11.82 13.16 -9.55
N LYS A 91 10.53 13.16 -9.25
CA LYS A 91 9.48 13.88 -9.96
C LYS A 91 9.06 15.04 -9.08
N ASN A 92 8.84 16.19 -9.71
CA ASN A 92 8.38 17.36 -8.98
C ASN A 92 6.91 17.18 -8.55
N GLY A 93 6.64 17.41 -7.28
CA GLY A 93 5.32 17.33 -6.68
C GLY A 93 4.93 15.92 -6.21
N ASN A 94 3.76 15.83 -5.58
CA ASN A 94 3.30 14.64 -4.87
C ASN A 94 2.87 13.46 -5.76
N GLN A 95 3.24 13.42 -7.04
CA GLN A 95 2.89 12.32 -7.96
C GLN A 95 4.10 11.43 -8.21
N GLU A 96 4.35 10.58 -7.23
CA GLU A 96 5.50 9.70 -7.19
C GLU A 96 5.06 8.25 -7.16
N THR A 97 5.83 7.38 -7.82
CA THR A 97 5.51 5.95 -7.86
C THR A 97 6.79 5.14 -7.90
N CYS A 98 6.88 4.19 -6.97
CA CYS A 98 7.92 3.19 -6.89
C CYS A 98 7.32 1.83 -7.19
N THR A 99 7.86 1.16 -8.20
CA THR A 99 7.45 -0.18 -8.59
C THR A 99 8.65 -1.10 -8.45
N PHE A 100 8.45 -2.23 -7.77
CA PHE A 100 9.45 -3.27 -7.57
C PHE A 100 8.92 -4.58 -8.14
N ASP A 101 9.63 -5.12 -9.10
CA ASP A 101 9.33 -6.44 -9.66
C ASP A 101 9.94 -7.53 -8.78
N ALA A 102 9.16 -8.58 -8.50
CA ALA A 102 9.52 -9.67 -7.60
C ALA A 102 10.15 -9.19 -6.27
N PRO A 103 9.44 -8.36 -5.46
CA PRO A 103 9.97 -7.81 -4.22
C PRO A 103 10.37 -8.91 -3.23
N ALA A 104 11.47 -8.68 -2.52
CA ALA A 104 11.93 -9.58 -1.48
C ALA A 104 10.93 -9.64 -0.30
N ALA A 105 10.78 -10.83 0.28
CA ALA A 105 10.04 -11.00 1.53
C ALA A 105 10.73 -10.25 2.67
N GLY A 106 9.96 -9.89 3.70
CA GLY A 106 10.44 -9.17 4.87
C GLY A 106 9.90 -7.74 4.95
N GLN A 107 10.59 -6.92 5.73
CA GLN A 107 10.09 -5.58 6.07
C GLN A 107 10.50 -4.55 5.04
N TRP A 108 9.52 -3.81 4.56
CA TRP A 108 9.66 -2.67 3.67
C TRP A 108 9.36 -1.41 4.46
N PHE A 109 10.19 -0.40 4.29
CA PHE A 109 10.09 0.89 4.93
C PHE A 109 9.76 1.92 3.87
N ILE A 110 8.67 2.66 4.10
CA ILE A 110 8.17 3.70 3.22
C ILE A 110 8.24 4.99 4.02
N GLY A 111 8.93 6.00 3.51
CA GLY A 111 8.97 7.32 4.12
C GLY A 111 8.48 8.38 3.16
N LEU A 112 7.76 9.34 3.71
CA LEU A 112 7.41 10.58 3.04
C LEU A 112 8.17 11.72 3.72
N LYS A 113 8.80 12.56 2.90
CA LYS A 113 9.52 13.74 3.36
C LYS A 113 8.90 14.99 2.74
N GLY A 114 8.75 16.07 3.51
CA GLY A 114 8.27 17.37 3.02
C GLY A 114 9.33 18.47 3.02
#